data_AF-A0A7X3HP55-F1
#
_entry.id   AF-A0A7X3HP55-F1
#
_cell.length_a   1.000
_cell.length_b   1.000
_cell.length_c   1.000
_cell.angle_alpha   90.00
_cell.angle_beta   90.00
_cell.angle_gamma   90.00
#
_symmetry.space_group_name_H-M   'P 1'
#
loop_
_entity.id
_entity.type
_entity.pdbx_description
1 polymer ?
#
loop_
_entity_poly.entity_id
_entity_poly.type
_entity_poly.pdbx_seq_one_letter_code
_entity_poly.pdbx_strand_id
1 'polypeptide(L)'
;MAWECRQEPEAGADTHFRPIPGAASTTHYLYEPGSFVPLAQAVRQGSIRLHRQPVYEGGYDIDEDPLWTYTIPPQPFDAMAWYQCDHLGTPQELTDETGAIAWSAQYKAWGAAQAVISDAARKAGIQNPLRFQGQYFDHETGLHYNRYRYYDPVSGRFLSKDPIGLARG
;
A
#
# COMPACT_ATOMS: atom_id res chain seq x y z
N MET A 1 4.04 12.47 9.97
CA MET A 1 4.38 11.59 8.84
C MET A 1 3.71 10.26 9.10
N ALA A 2 2.74 9.87 8.27
CA ALA A 2 2.09 8.57 8.37
C ALA A 2 2.78 7.64 7.36
N TRP A 3 3.38 6.57 7.86
CA TRP A 3 3.93 5.50 7.03
C TRP A 3 2.92 4.37 7.03
N GLU A 4 2.41 4.02 5.87
CA GLU A 4 1.62 2.80 5.70
C GLU A 4 2.47 1.79 4.94
N CYS A 5 2.58 0.59 5.51
CA CYS A 5 3.45 -0.46 5.02
C CYS A 5 2.59 -1.69 4.73
N ARG A 6 2.57 -2.13 3.46
CA ARG A 6 1.84 -3.33 3.05
C ARG A 6 2.76 -4.40 2.51
N GLN A 7 2.44 -5.64 2.86
CA GLN A 7 3.03 -6.83 2.26
C GLN A 7 2.08 -7.31 1.17
N GLU A 8 2.55 -7.35 -0.07
CA GLU A 8 1.77 -7.88 -1.19
C GLU A 8 2.11 -9.37 -1.37
N PRO A 9 1.15 -10.30 -1.21
CA PRO A 9 1.34 -11.68 -1.61
C PRO A 9 1.31 -11.79 -3.14
N GLU A 10 2.13 -12.65 -3.74
CA GLU A 10 1.95 -13.04 -5.14
C GLU A 10 0.60 -13.74 -5.31
N ALA A 11 -0.09 -13.43 -6.41
CA ALA A 11 -1.42 -13.96 -6.73
C ALA A 11 -1.41 -15.50 -6.82
N GLY A 12 -1.91 -16.15 -5.77
CA GLY A 12 -2.07 -17.60 -5.70
C GLY A 12 -3.06 -17.95 -4.59
N ALA A 13 -4.25 -18.37 -4.99
CA ALA A 13 -5.31 -18.80 -4.09
C ALA A 13 -4.87 -20.00 -3.25
N ASP A 14 -4.82 -19.84 -1.92
CA ASP A 14 -5.16 -20.92 -0.98
C ASP A 14 -5.34 -20.40 0.45
N THR A 15 -6.53 -20.67 1.01
CA THR A 15 -6.92 -20.33 2.38
C THR A 15 -6.29 -21.30 3.39
N HIS A 16 -4.97 -21.23 3.57
CA HIS A 16 -4.28 -21.74 4.76
C HIS A 16 -2.98 -20.95 4.90
N PHE A 17 -2.83 -20.20 5.99
CA PHE A 17 -1.68 -19.34 6.26
C PHE A 17 -0.39 -20.18 6.43
N ARG A 18 0.18 -20.63 5.31
CA ARG A 18 1.56 -21.09 5.20
C ARG A 18 2.31 -20.02 4.41
N PRO A 19 3.48 -19.54 4.89
CA PRO A 19 4.29 -18.64 4.09
C PRO A 19 4.69 -19.36 2.80
N ILE A 20 4.16 -18.90 1.67
CA ILE A 20 4.54 -19.38 0.34
C ILE A 20 6.00 -18.94 0.12
N PRO A 21 6.94 -19.85 -0.20
CA PRO A 21 8.29 -19.46 -0.59
C PRO A 21 8.25 -18.95 -2.04
N GLY A 22 7.74 -17.72 -2.17
CA GLY A 22 7.82 -16.83 -3.32
C GLY A 22 8.06 -15.43 -2.73
N ALA A 23 8.94 -14.63 -3.33
CA ALA A 23 9.52 -13.44 -2.71
C ALA A 23 8.45 -12.43 -2.23
N ALA A 24 8.08 -12.49 -0.94
CA ALA A 24 7.21 -11.50 -0.33
C ALA A 24 7.81 -10.12 -0.53
N SER A 25 7.06 -9.16 -1.08
CA SER A 25 7.51 -7.78 -1.22
C SER A 25 6.80 -6.89 -0.21
N THR A 26 7.49 -5.86 0.24
CA THR A 26 6.95 -4.83 1.12
C THR A 26 6.98 -3.50 0.41
N THR A 27 5.83 -2.84 0.30
CA THR A 27 5.72 -1.47 -0.22
C THR A 27 5.43 -0.51 0.91
N HIS A 28 6.28 0.50 1.04
CA HIS A 28 6.13 1.60 2.00
C HIS A 28 5.63 2.84 1.27
N TYR A 29 4.56 3.44 1.77
CA TYR A 29 4.00 4.69 1.22
C TYR A 29 4.34 5.87 2.14
N LEU A 30 4.78 6.96 1.53
CA LEU A 30 4.97 8.25 2.18
C LEU A 30 3.86 9.20 1.73
N TYR A 31 3.17 9.81 2.68
CA TYR A 31 2.08 10.76 2.43
C TYR A 31 2.39 12.15 2.96
N GLU A 32 1.72 13.16 2.38
CA GLU A 32 1.66 14.49 2.97
C GLU A 32 1.09 14.43 4.41
N PRO A 33 1.62 15.24 5.34
CA PRO A 33 1.11 15.28 6.71
C PRO A 33 -0.39 15.61 6.78
N GLY A 34 -1.18 14.72 7.37
CA GLY A 34 -2.62 14.94 7.58
C GLY A 34 -3.49 14.76 6.33
N SER A 35 -2.93 14.21 5.25
CA SER A 35 -3.60 14.03 3.97
C SER A 35 -3.46 12.58 3.47
N PHE A 36 -4.26 12.24 2.45
CA PHE A 36 -4.13 10.98 1.70
C PHE A 36 -3.37 11.16 0.38
N VAL A 37 -2.75 12.33 0.15
CA VAL A 37 -1.92 12.59 -1.03
C VAL A 37 -0.60 11.84 -0.89
N PRO A 38 -0.31 10.84 -1.74
CA PRO A 38 0.96 10.13 -1.70
C PRO A 38 2.06 10.99 -2.33
N LEU A 39 3.25 10.90 -1.76
CA LEU A 39 4.46 11.61 -2.22
C LEU A 39 5.45 10.66 -2.86
N ALA A 40 5.70 9.52 -2.22
CA ALA A 40 6.63 8.51 -2.71
C ALA A 40 6.21 7.11 -2.25
N GLN A 41 6.71 6.11 -2.95
CA GLN A 41 6.71 4.73 -2.49
C GLN A 41 8.11 4.12 -2.59
N ALA A 42 8.40 3.24 -1.65
CA ALA A 42 9.64 2.46 -1.63
C ALA A 42 9.31 0.97 -1.54
N VAL A 43 9.89 0.18 -2.42
CA VAL A 43 9.67 -1.26 -2.53
C VAL A 43 10.88 -2.00 -1.98
N ARG A 44 10.62 -3.04 -1.20
CA ARG A 44 11.63 -3.99 -0.73
C ARG A 44 11.22 -5.43 -1.06
N GLN A 45 12.10 -6.20 -1.67
CA GLN A 45 12.00 -7.64 -1.81
C GLN A 45 12.38 -8.27 -0.47
N GLY A 46 11.37 -8.70 0.26
CA GLY A 46 11.48 -9.29 1.59
C GLY A 46 10.28 -8.93 2.44
N SER A 47 9.88 -9.84 3.31
CA SER A 47 8.88 -9.56 4.34
C SER A 47 9.45 -8.61 5.39
N ILE A 48 8.56 -7.85 6.04
CA ILE A 48 8.92 -7.07 7.23
C ILE A 48 9.27 -8.05 8.34
N ARG A 49 10.48 -7.91 8.88
CA ARG A 49 10.86 -8.62 10.09
C ARG A 49 10.20 -7.94 11.28
N LEU A 50 9.13 -8.55 11.79
CA LEU A 50 8.49 -8.10 13.03
C LEU A 50 9.34 -8.51 14.23
N HIS A 51 9.37 -7.66 15.26
CA HIS A 51 9.96 -8.05 16.54
C HIS A 51 9.21 -9.25 17.13
N ARG A 52 9.94 -10.16 17.76
CA ARG A 52 9.32 -11.23 18.53
C ARG A 52 8.63 -10.60 19.74
N GLN A 53 7.38 -10.94 19.98
CA GLN A 53 6.70 -10.54 21.20
C GLN A 53 7.41 -11.18 22.40
N PRO A 54 7.83 -10.39 23.42
CA PRO A 54 8.41 -10.95 24.63
C PRO A 54 7.38 -11.80 25.37
N VAL A 55 7.87 -12.86 26.02
CA VAL A 55 7.07 -13.67 26.93
C VAL A 55 7.22 -13.06 28.32
N TYR A 56 6.17 -12.41 28.82
CA TYR A 56 6.17 -11.80 30.15
C TYR A 56 5.86 -12.84 31.23
N GLU A 57 6.81 -13.75 31.47
CA GLU A 57 6.77 -14.65 32.63
C GLU A 57 7.63 -14.06 33.76
N GLY A 58 6.99 -13.44 34.76
CA GLY A 58 7.68 -12.84 35.90
C GLY A 58 7.57 -11.31 35.96
N GLY A 59 8.48 -10.67 36.71
CA GLY A 59 8.58 -9.22 36.78
C GLY A 59 9.16 -8.65 35.47
N TYR A 60 8.74 -7.46 35.08
CA TYR A 60 9.30 -6.78 33.92
C TYR A 60 10.79 -6.46 34.15
N ASP A 61 11.64 -6.86 33.20
CA ASP A 61 13.05 -6.48 33.11
C ASP A 61 13.31 -5.77 31.78
N ILE A 62 13.86 -4.56 31.84
CA ILE A 62 14.18 -3.74 30.66
C ILE A 62 15.35 -4.33 29.86
N ASP A 63 16.26 -5.04 30.53
CA ASP A 63 17.43 -5.66 29.90
C ASP A 63 17.07 -6.95 29.16
N GLU A 64 15.85 -7.46 29.31
CA GLU A 64 15.32 -8.61 28.57
C GLU A 64 14.30 -8.20 27.48
N ASP A 65 13.92 -6.92 27.40
CA ASP A 65 12.95 -6.45 26.42
C ASP A 65 13.60 -6.38 25.02
N PRO A 66 13.09 -7.15 24.02
CA PRO A 66 13.61 -7.15 22.66
C PRO A 66 13.45 -5.82 21.92
N LEU A 67 12.62 -4.89 22.41
CA LEU A 67 12.52 -3.53 21.87
C LEU A 67 13.64 -2.61 22.36
N TRP A 68 14.21 -2.88 23.54
CA TRP A 68 15.27 -2.06 24.13
C TRP A 68 16.68 -2.62 23.90
N THR A 69 16.78 -3.94 23.74
CA THR A 69 18.06 -4.65 23.59
C THR A 69 18.51 -4.84 22.15
N TYR A 70 17.58 -4.83 21.18
CA TYR A 70 17.89 -5.14 19.78
C TYR A 70 17.50 -4.01 18.83
N THR A 71 18.53 -3.36 18.27
CA THR A 71 18.36 -2.44 17.15
C THR A 71 18.29 -3.24 15.85
N ILE A 72 17.16 -3.16 15.14
CA ILE A 72 17.07 -3.67 13.76
C ILE A 72 17.90 -2.75 12.87
N PRO A 73 18.94 -3.24 12.17
CA PRO A 73 19.68 -2.42 11.23
C PRO A 73 18.75 -2.00 10.08
N PRO A 74 18.77 -0.72 9.67
CA PRO A 74 17.96 -0.28 8.55
C PRO A 74 18.39 -1.03 7.28
N GLN A 75 17.41 -1.59 6.58
CA GLN A 75 17.64 -2.26 5.31
C GLN A 75 17.39 -1.27 4.18
N PRO A 76 18.19 -1.27 3.10
CA PRO A 76 17.92 -0.44 1.95
C PRO A 76 16.64 -0.89 1.24
N PHE A 77 16.05 0.03 0.49
CA PHE A 77 14.98 -0.28 -0.46
C PHE A 77 15.58 -0.71 -1.79
N ASP A 78 14.89 -1.61 -2.50
CA ASP A 78 15.32 -2.10 -3.80
C ASP A 78 14.91 -1.14 -4.93
N ALA A 79 13.81 -0.41 -4.74
CA ALA A 79 13.32 0.58 -5.68
C ALA A 79 12.55 1.70 -4.98
N MET A 80 12.55 2.90 -5.58
CA MET A 80 11.79 4.05 -5.09
C MET A 80 11.14 4.79 -6.26
N ALA A 81 9.92 5.26 -6.06
CA ALA A 81 9.19 6.01 -7.07
C ALA A 81 8.42 7.19 -6.44
N TRP A 82 8.25 8.26 -7.20
CA TRP A 82 7.62 9.50 -6.75
C TRP A 82 6.30 9.73 -7.45
N TYR A 83 5.29 10.14 -6.69
CA TYR A 83 3.94 10.36 -7.18
C TYR A 83 3.79 11.75 -7.80
N GLN A 84 3.18 11.80 -8.98
CA GLN A 84 2.65 13.01 -9.58
C GLN A 84 1.12 12.94 -9.51
N CYS A 85 0.54 13.78 -8.67
CA CYS A 85 -0.90 13.78 -8.41
C CYS A 85 -1.60 14.96 -9.09
N ASP A 86 -2.91 14.81 -9.32
CA ASP A 86 -3.76 15.94 -9.67
C ASP A 86 -4.07 16.84 -8.45
N HIS A 87 -4.87 17.88 -8.67
CA HIS A 87 -5.31 18.82 -7.62
C HIS A 87 -6.14 18.16 -6.50
N LEU A 88 -6.67 16.95 -6.72
CA LEU A 88 -7.39 16.16 -5.72
C LEU A 88 -6.47 15.14 -5.05
N GLY A 89 -5.18 15.09 -5.35
CA GLY A 89 -4.28 14.09 -4.77
C GLY A 89 -4.41 12.70 -5.40
N THR A 90 -5.06 12.58 -6.57
CA THR A 90 -5.16 11.31 -7.29
C THR A 90 -3.86 11.06 -8.05
N PRO A 91 -3.19 9.91 -7.86
CA PRO A 91 -1.99 9.55 -8.61
C PRO A 91 -2.24 9.48 -10.12
N GLN A 92 -1.61 10.35 -10.90
CA GLN A 92 -1.66 10.30 -12.37
C GLN A 92 -0.45 9.57 -12.94
N GLU A 93 0.74 9.81 -12.36
CA GLU A 93 1.99 9.22 -12.80
C GLU A 93 2.90 8.87 -11.62
N LEU A 94 3.81 7.91 -11.82
CA LEU A 94 4.94 7.67 -10.96
C LEU A 94 6.23 7.72 -11.77
N THR A 95 7.22 8.46 -11.25
CA THR A 95 8.57 8.51 -11.83
C THR A 95 9.53 7.66 -11.00
N ASP A 96 10.46 6.97 -11.66
CA ASP A 96 11.56 6.24 -11.01
C ASP A 96 12.73 7.16 -10.62
N GLU A 97 13.81 6.58 -10.07
CA GLU A 97 15.01 7.30 -9.62
C GLU A 97 15.78 8.00 -10.74
N THR A 98 15.54 7.61 -12.00
CA THR A 98 16.12 8.25 -13.18
C THR A 98 15.26 9.40 -13.72
N GLY A 99 14.06 9.58 -13.16
CA GLY A 99 13.06 10.53 -13.63
C GLY A 99 12.22 10.01 -14.81
N ALA A 100 12.37 8.73 -15.18
CA ALA A 100 11.55 8.14 -16.22
C ALA A 100 10.17 7.73 -15.67
N ILE A 101 9.16 7.69 -16.54
CA ILE A 101 7.81 7.28 -16.15
C ILE A 101 7.81 5.76 -15.90
N ALA A 102 7.66 5.38 -14.64
CA ALA A 102 7.55 4.00 -14.19
C ALA A 102 6.12 3.46 -14.34
N TRP A 103 5.14 4.32 -14.05
CA TRP A 103 3.72 4.00 -14.09
C TRP A 103 2.91 5.25 -14.45
N SER A 104 1.81 5.10 -15.18
CA SER A 104 0.84 6.17 -15.40
C SER A 104 -0.57 5.61 -15.49
N ALA A 105 -1.58 6.43 -15.21
CA ALA A 105 -2.97 6.05 -15.38
C ALA A 105 -3.82 7.17 -15.95
N GLN A 106 -4.84 6.78 -16.71
CA GLN A 106 -5.94 7.64 -17.13
C GLN A 106 -7.21 7.22 -16.41
N TYR A 107 -7.88 8.19 -15.80
CA TYR A 107 -9.10 7.96 -15.04
C TYR A 107 -10.33 8.41 -15.82
N LYS A 108 -11.38 7.58 -15.81
CA LYS A 108 -12.73 8.01 -16.16
C LYS A 108 -13.34 8.81 -15.01
N ALA A 109 -14.42 9.54 -15.29
CA ALA A 109 -15.12 10.39 -14.31
C ALA A 109 -15.48 9.66 -12.98
N TRP A 110 -15.76 8.36 -13.03
CA TRP A 110 -16.15 7.54 -11.87
C TRP A 110 -15.02 6.64 -11.34
N GLY A 111 -13.76 6.97 -11.62
CA GLY A 111 -12.61 6.32 -10.99
C GLY A 111 -12.11 5.06 -11.66
N ALA A 112 -12.78 4.55 -12.70
CA ALA A 112 -12.23 3.47 -13.51
C ALA A 112 -10.91 3.94 -14.15
N ALA A 113 -9.82 3.23 -13.84
CA ALA A 113 -8.47 3.60 -14.25
C ALA A 113 -7.93 2.63 -15.31
N GLN A 114 -7.28 3.17 -16.34
CA GLN A 114 -6.46 2.40 -17.26
C GLN A 114 -5.01 2.77 -16.99
N ALA A 115 -4.24 1.80 -16.46
CA ALA A 115 -2.86 2.01 -16.06
C ALA A 115 -1.88 1.37 -17.06
N VAL A 116 -0.75 2.03 -17.27
CA VAL A 116 0.40 1.54 -18.03
C VAL A 116 1.59 1.51 -17.09
N ILE A 117 2.38 0.44 -17.17
CA ILE A 117 3.57 0.24 -16.34
C ILE A 117 4.73 -0.17 -17.24
N SER A 118 5.91 0.41 -17.00
CA SER A 118 7.13 0.07 -17.73
C SER A 118 7.64 -1.32 -17.32
N ASP A 119 8.34 -2.01 -18.23
CA ASP A 119 8.90 -3.33 -17.91
C ASP A 119 9.98 -3.26 -16.82
N ALA A 120 10.72 -2.16 -16.75
CA ALA A 120 11.69 -1.90 -15.69
C ALA A 120 10.99 -1.76 -14.33
N ALA A 121 9.93 -0.95 -14.26
CA ALA A 121 9.13 -0.78 -13.05
C ALA A 121 8.49 -2.08 -12.59
N ARG A 122 7.94 -2.87 -13.53
CA ARG A 122 7.36 -4.19 -13.22
C ARG A 122 8.40 -5.12 -12.59
N LYS A 123 9.62 -5.17 -13.15
CA LYS A 123 10.73 -5.98 -12.59
C LYS A 123 11.20 -5.48 -11.23
N ALA A 124 11.17 -4.17 -11.01
CA ALA A 124 11.50 -3.53 -9.75
C ALA A 124 10.39 -3.69 -8.67
N GLY A 125 9.25 -4.28 -9.01
CA GLY A 125 8.11 -4.45 -8.11
C GLY A 125 7.32 -3.16 -7.86
N ILE A 126 7.58 -2.09 -8.63
CA ILE A 126 6.82 -0.84 -8.55
C ILE A 126 5.42 -1.09 -9.09
N GLN A 127 4.41 -0.89 -8.25
CA GLN A 127 2.99 -0.90 -8.63
C GLN A 127 2.26 0.22 -7.91
N ASN A 128 1.06 0.57 -8.36
CA ASN A 128 0.24 1.57 -7.70
C ASN A 128 -1.23 1.14 -7.57
N PRO A 129 -1.65 0.67 -6.38
CA PRO A 129 -3.04 0.35 -6.09
C PRO A 129 -3.84 1.57 -5.62
N LEU A 130 -3.21 2.72 -5.35
CA LEU A 130 -3.91 3.91 -4.88
C LEU A 130 -4.80 4.49 -5.99
N ARG A 131 -5.99 4.98 -5.61
CA ARG A 131 -6.98 5.58 -6.53
C ARG A 131 -7.34 6.98 -6.02
N PHE A 132 -8.60 7.39 -6.12
CA PHE A 132 -9.06 8.64 -5.50
C PHE A 132 -8.78 8.64 -3.99
N GLN A 133 -8.83 9.82 -3.35
CA GLN A 133 -8.47 9.97 -1.94
C GLN A 133 -9.08 8.89 -1.04
N GLY A 134 -8.22 8.16 -0.33
CA GLY A 134 -8.60 7.10 0.60
C GLY A 134 -9.07 5.78 -0.05
N GLN A 135 -8.98 5.65 -1.37
CA GLN A 135 -9.36 4.44 -2.10
C GLN A 135 -8.14 3.58 -2.44
N TYR A 136 -8.28 2.28 -2.20
CA TYR A 136 -7.32 1.25 -2.57
C TYR A 136 -7.95 0.30 -3.58
N PHE A 137 -7.29 0.06 -4.70
CA PHE A 137 -7.71 -0.92 -5.68
C PHE A 137 -7.40 -2.33 -5.19
N ASP A 138 -8.46 -3.09 -4.96
CA ASP A 138 -8.38 -4.51 -4.66
C ASP A 138 -8.37 -5.29 -5.97
N HIS A 139 -7.23 -5.92 -6.27
CA HIS A 139 -7.03 -6.64 -7.52
C HIS A 139 -7.84 -7.94 -7.58
N GLU A 140 -8.19 -8.55 -6.44
CA GLU A 140 -8.94 -9.80 -6.38
C GLU A 140 -10.39 -9.58 -6.81
N THR A 141 -10.98 -8.44 -6.40
CA THR A 141 -12.38 -8.11 -6.66
C THR A 141 -12.58 -7.11 -7.80
N GLY A 142 -11.54 -6.36 -8.16
CA GLY A 142 -11.61 -5.22 -9.08
C GLY A 142 -12.32 -3.99 -8.48
N LEU A 143 -12.64 -4.01 -7.19
CA LEU A 143 -13.34 -2.94 -6.49
C LEU A 143 -12.36 -2.00 -5.80
N HIS A 144 -12.86 -0.81 -5.45
CA HIS A 144 -12.09 0.16 -4.69
C HIS A 144 -12.49 0.09 -3.22
N TYR A 145 -11.59 -0.40 -2.38
CA TYR A 145 -11.79 -0.41 -0.93
C TYR A 145 -11.59 0.99 -0.37
N ASN A 146 -12.61 1.48 0.34
CA ASN A 146 -12.60 2.77 1.01
C ASN A 146 -12.97 2.56 2.48
N ARG A 147 -12.01 2.03 3.26
CA ARG A 147 -12.01 1.74 4.71
C ARG A 147 -13.19 0.95 5.30
N TYR A 148 -14.42 1.35 5.02
CA TYR A 148 -15.64 0.71 5.53
C TYR A 148 -16.56 0.23 4.41
N ARG A 149 -16.27 0.59 3.15
CA ARG A 149 -17.12 0.25 2.00
C ARG A 149 -16.29 -0.08 0.77
N TYR A 150 -16.83 -0.95 -0.07
CA TYR A 150 -16.34 -1.18 -1.42
C TYR A 150 -17.11 -0.31 -2.41
N TYR A 151 -16.38 0.39 -3.25
CA TYR A 151 -16.87 1.21 -4.35
C TYR A 151 -16.66 0.48 -5.67
N ASP A 152 -17.70 0.39 -6.48
CA ASP A 152 -17.62 -0.14 -7.84
C ASP A 152 -17.42 1.03 -8.83
N PRO A 153 -16.23 1.14 -9.46
CA PRO A 153 -15.95 2.21 -10.42
C PRO A 153 -16.70 2.06 -11.75
N VAL A 154 -17.27 0.88 -12.05
CA VAL A 154 -18.04 0.64 -13.28
C VAL A 154 -19.45 1.22 -13.13
N SER A 155 -20.13 0.92 -12.02
CA SER A 155 -21.47 1.44 -11.73
C SER A 155 -21.49 2.79 -11.01
N GLY A 156 -20.31 3.26 -10.56
CA GLY A 156 -20.09 4.56 -9.94
C GLY A 156 -20.67 4.70 -8.53
N ARG A 157 -20.85 3.59 -7.79
CA ARG A 157 -21.53 3.59 -6.48
C ARG A 157 -20.91 2.64 -5.46
N PHE A 158 -21.23 2.87 -4.19
CA PHE A 158 -20.91 1.92 -3.12
C PHE A 158 -21.82 0.70 -3.15
N LEU A 159 -21.26 -0.47 -2.84
CA LEU A 159 -22.00 -1.72 -2.76
C LEU A 159 -22.80 -1.87 -1.45
N SER A 160 -22.41 -1.15 -0.40
CA SER A 160 -23.07 -1.17 0.90
C SER A 160 -23.64 0.20 1.26
N LYS A 161 -24.70 0.18 2.10
CA LYS A 161 -25.27 1.38 2.70
C LYS A 161 -24.23 2.11 3.56
N ASP A 162 -24.41 3.41 3.74
CA ASP A 162 -23.52 4.19 4.59
C ASP A 162 -23.58 3.69 6.06
N PRO A 163 -22.44 3.34 6.69
CA PRO A 163 -22.41 2.88 8.08
C PRO A 163 -23.00 3.88 9.09
N ILE A 164 -22.99 5.17 8.77
CA ILE A 164 -23.59 6.19 9.64
C ILE A 164 -25.07 6.50 9.29
N GLY A 165 -25.65 5.74 8.35
CA GLY A 165 -27.06 5.80 7.99
C GLY A 165 -27.49 7.13 7.37
N LEU A 166 -28.76 7.51 7.62
CA LEU A 166 -29.37 8.75 7.11
C LEU A 166 -28.84 10.04 7.77
N ALA A 167 -27.92 9.93 8.73
CA ALA A 167 -27.34 11.10 9.41
C ALA A 167 -26.47 11.97 8.49
N ARG A 168 -26.19 11.52 7.26
CA ARG A 168 -25.44 12.28 6.25
C ARG A 168 -26.31 12.97 5.19
N GLY A 169 -27.64 12.86 5.27
CA GLY A 169 -28.59 13.49 4.33
C GLY A 169 -29.39 12.47 3.51
#